data_AF-A0A936XCI7-F1
#
_entry.id   AF-A0A936XCI7-F1
#
_cell.length_a   1.000
_cell.length_b   1.000
_cell.length_c   1.000
_cell.angle_alpha   90.00
_cell.angle_beta   90.00
_cell.angle_gamma   90.00
#
_symmetry.space_group_name_H-M   'P 1'
#
loop_
_entity.id
_entity.type
_entity.pdbx_description
1 polymer ?
#
loop_
_entity_poly.entity_id
_entity_poly.type
_entity_poly.pdbx_seq_one_letter_code
_entity_poly.pdbx_strand_id
1 'polypeptide(L)'
;MKFTQHNLDKLESIPTEAGYILRYERGTFQSGYCILEQKKVVVLNKFLQTEGRINTLMDLIPQLILDSELLSPESLKLYRELVAKLEIEENKP
;
A
#
# COMPACT_ATOMS: atom_id res chain seq x y z
N MET A 1 -11.95 -5.20 -4.39
CA MET A 1 -11.62 -6.02 -3.21
C MET A 1 -12.68 -5.74 -2.14
N LYS A 2 -13.03 -6.67 -1.23
CA LYS A 2 -13.94 -6.36 -0.11
C LYS A 2 -13.18 -5.64 1.00
N PHE A 3 -13.80 -4.69 1.70
CA PHE A 3 -13.18 -3.98 2.82
C PHE A 3 -13.25 -4.81 4.12
N THR A 4 -12.33 -5.75 4.27
CA THR A 4 -12.24 -6.64 5.45
C THR A 4 -10.85 -6.54 6.09
N GLN A 5 -10.76 -6.83 7.39
CA GLN A 5 -9.47 -6.83 8.09
C GLN A 5 -8.46 -7.78 7.42
N HIS A 6 -8.90 -8.97 7.02
CA HIS A 6 -8.08 -9.92 6.27
C HIS A 6 -7.46 -9.34 5.00
N ASN A 7 -8.21 -8.52 4.27
CA ASN A 7 -7.70 -7.89 3.05
C ASN A 7 -6.79 -6.69 3.36
N LEU A 8 -7.04 -5.98 4.46
CA LEU A 8 -6.13 -4.97 4.97
C LEU A 8 -4.78 -5.58 5.34
N ASP A 9 -4.76 -6.67 6.10
CA ASP A 9 -3.53 -7.36 6.53
C ASP A 9 -2.68 -7.80 5.32
N LYS A 10 -3.32 -8.28 4.25
CA LYS A 10 -2.65 -8.63 2.99
C LYS A 10 -2.05 -7.42 2.25
N LEU A 11 -2.66 -6.25 2.36
CA LEU A 11 -2.11 -5.04 1.75
C LEU A 11 -0.96 -4.49 2.59
N GLU A 12 -1.05 -4.59 3.92
CA GLU A 12 0.02 -4.21 4.83
C GLU A 12 1.25 -5.12 4.71
N SER A 13 1.06 -6.41 4.37
CA SER A 13 2.16 -7.36 4.23
C SER A 13 3.12 -6.97 3.10
N ILE A 14 2.62 -6.50 1.95
CA ILE A 14 3.44 -6.13 0.78
C ILE A 14 4.58 -5.17 1.12
N PRO A 15 4.33 -3.95 1.65
CA PRO A 15 5.41 -3.04 2.01
C PRO A 15 6.31 -3.62 3.11
N THR A 16 5.76 -4.34 4.09
CA THR A 16 6.56 -4.90 5.19
C THR A 16 7.51 -6.00 4.75
N GLU A 17 7.08 -6.89 3.85
CA GLU A 17 7.91 -7.94 3.22
C GLU A 17 9.04 -7.32 2.39
N ALA A 18 8.76 -6.23 1.69
CA ALA A 18 9.76 -5.46 0.93
C ALA A 18 10.70 -4.59 1.81
N GLY A 19 10.58 -4.69 3.13
CA GLY A 19 11.45 -4.03 4.10
C GLY A 19 11.04 -2.60 4.47
N TYR A 20 9.80 -2.19 4.17
CA TYR A 20 9.26 -0.92 4.66
C TYR A 20 8.71 -1.06 6.08
N ILE A 21 8.92 -0.03 6.89
CA ILE A 21 8.29 0.11 8.19
C ILE A 21 6.97 0.84 8.01
N LEU A 22 5.86 0.15 8.26
CA LEU A 22 4.53 0.75 8.28
C LEU A 22 4.22 1.32 9.66
N ARG A 23 3.81 2.59 9.74
CA ARG A 23 3.44 3.27 10.99
C ARG A 23 2.09 3.93 10.89
N TYR A 24 1.34 3.87 11.98
CA TYR A 24 0.06 4.54 12.13
C TYR A 24 0.21 5.74 13.06
N GLU A 25 0.13 6.95 12.51
CA GLU A 25 0.38 8.18 13.26
C GLU A 25 -0.77 9.18 13.17
N ARG A 26 -0.77 10.15 14.09
CA ARG A 26 -1.65 11.33 14.00
C ARG A 26 -1.04 12.27 12.95
N GLY A 27 -1.68 12.38 11.80
CA GLY A 27 -1.27 13.30 10.75
C GLY A 27 -2.43 13.68 9.85
N THR A 28 -2.38 14.88 9.29
CA THR A 28 -3.36 15.37 8.31
C THR A 28 -2.69 15.40 6.94
N PHE A 29 -2.51 14.22 6.35
CA PHE A 29 -2.01 14.09 4.99
C PHE A 29 -3.18 14.20 4.01
N GLN A 30 -3.07 15.00 2.96
CA GLN A 30 -4.13 15.16 1.95
C GLN A 30 -4.50 13.83 1.28
N SER A 31 -3.50 12.98 1.02
CA SER A 31 -3.67 11.63 0.45
C SER A 31 -3.95 10.54 1.49
N GLY A 32 -3.94 10.88 2.80
CA GLY A 32 -4.07 9.90 3.89
C GLY A 32 -2.75 9.21 4.30
N TYR A 33 -1.64 9.46 3.60
CA TYR A 33 -0.33 8.86 3.91
C TYR A 33 0.87 9.76 3.58
N CYS A 34 2.06 9.35 4.05
CA CYS A 34 3.35 9.92 3.68
C CYS A 34 4.39 8.80 3.52
N ILE A 35 5.24 8.90 2.49
CA ILE A 35 6.34 7.97 2.24
C ILE A 35 7.66 8.68 2.52
N LEU A 36 8.52 8.06 3.33
CA LEU A 36 9.90 8.47 3.56
C LEU A 36 10.81 7.46 2.86
N GLU A 37 11.01 7.65 1.55
CA GLU A 37 11.69 6.68 0.67
C GLU A 37 13.09 6.29 1.18
N GLN A 38 13.92 7.27 1.53
CA GLN A 38 15.29 7.03 2.02
C GLN A 38 15.34 6.17 3.29
N LYS A 39 14.27 6.22 4.11
CA LYS A 39 14.19 5.47 5.36
C LYS A 39 13.36 4.19 5.23
N LYS A 40 12.78 3.93 4.05
CA LYS A 40 11.75 2.91 3.82
C LYS A 40 10.67 2.95 4.90
N VAL A 41 10.10 4.12 5.18
CA VAL A 41 8.99 4.27 6.15
C VAL A 41 7.74 4.74 5.43
N VAL A 42 6.61 4.07 5.65
CA VAL A 42 5.29 4.52 5.24
C VAL A 42 4.51 4.91 6.49
N VAL A 43 3.98 6.14 6.50
CA VAL A 43 3.15 6.64 7.59
C VAL A 43 1.71 6.77 7.09
N LEU A 44 0.80 6.01 7.70
CA LEU A 44 -0.64 6.08 7.47
C LEU A 44 -1.31 6.94 8.53
N ASN A 45 -2.31 7.73 8.12
CA ASN A 45 -3.16 8.43 9.07
C ASN A 45 -3.99 7.42 9.89
N LYS A 46 -3.74 7.37 11.20
CA LYS A 46 -4.38 6.39 12.10
C LYS A 46 -5.90 6.56 12.25
N PHE A 47 -6.44 7.72 11.88
CA PHE A 47 -7.88 8.00 11.93
C PHE A 47 -8.66 7.41 10.76
N LEU A 48 -7.98 6.91 9.71
CA LEU A 48 -8.64 6.18 8.63
C LEU A 48 -9.26 4.89 9.18
N GLN A 49 -10.51 4.63 8.80
CA GLN A 49 -11.17 3.34 9.02
C GLN A 49 -10.67 2.30 8.01
N THR A 50 -11.03 1.02 8.18
CA THR A 50 -10.55 -0.09 7.34
C THR A 50 -10.70 0.18 5.84
N GLU A 51 -11.84 0.69 5.39
CA GLU A 51 -12.05 1.06 3.98
C GLU A 51 -11.06 2.14 3.52
N GLY A 52 -10.91 3.22 4.29
CA GLY A 52 -9.95 4.29 3.99
C GLY A 52 -8.51 3.79 3.96
N ARG A 53 -8.12 2.93 4.90
CA ARG A 53 -6.77 2.32 4.93
C ARG A 53 -6.53 1.44 3.71
N ILE A 54 -7.51 0.62 3.32
CA ILE A 54 -7.41 -0.24 2.14
C ILE A 54 -7.26 0.60 0.87
N ASN A 55 -8.09 1.63 0.68
CA ASN A 55 -8.00 2.51 -0.49
C ASN A 55 -6.63 3.21 -0.52
N THR A 56 -6.22 3.81 0.59
CA THR A 56 -4.91 4.44 0.70
C THR A 56 -3.75 3.47 0.39
N LEU A 57 -3.80 2.22 0.89
CA LEU A 57 -2.78 1.23 0.61
C LEU A 57 -2.77 0.80 -0.87
N MET A 58 -3.95 0.61 -1.49
CA MET A 58 -4.05 0.29 -2.92
C MET A 58 -3.41 1.40 -3.78
N ASP A 59 -3.58 2.66 -3.39
CA ASP A 59 -3.01 3.80 -4.12
C ASP A 59 -1.50 3.93 -3.90
N LEU A 60 -1.01 3.73 -2.67
CA LEU A 60 0.41 3.97 -2.33
C LEU A 60 1.33 2.82 -2.73
N ILE A 61 0.87 1.56 -2.63
CA ILE A 61 1.73 0.37 -2.83
C ILE A 61 2.43 0.39 -4.20
N PRO A 62 1.74 0.69 -5.32
CA PRO A 62 2.40 0.75 -6.62
C PRO A 62 3.44 1.87 -6.78
N GLN A 63 3.41 2.88 -5.91
CA GLN A 63 4.38 3.98 -5.92
C GLN A 63 5.66 3.62 -5.16
N LEU A 64 5.66 2.52 -4.41
CA LEU A 64 6.84 2.10 -3.65
C LEU A 64 7.86 1.44 -4.56
N ILE A 65 9.14 1.72 -4.29
CA ILE A 65 10.25 1.00 -4.91
C ILE A 65 10.42 -0.32 -4.15
N LEU A 66 9.88 -1.41 -4.70
CA LEU A 66 9.89 -2.74 -4.11
C LEU A 66 10.82 -3.68 -4.88
N ASP A 67 11.53 -4.53 -4.16
CA ASP A 67 12.21 -5.69 -4.75
C ASP A 67 11.25 -6.88 -4.73
N SER A 68 10.85 -7.35 -5.91
CA SER A 68 9.90 -8.46 -6.05
C SER A 68 10.41 -9.79 -5.50
N GLU A 69 11.72 -9.96 -5.34
CA GLU A 69 12.31 -11.18 -4.79
C GLU A 69 12.07 -11.31 -3.28
N LEU A 70 11.76 -10.20 -2.59
CA LEU A 70 11.46 -10.19 -1.16
C LEU A 70 10.00 -10.54 -0.85
N LEU A 71 9.12 -10.55 -1.85
CA LEU A 71 7.70 -10.78 -1.67
C LEU A 71 7.37 -12.27 -1.72
N SER A 72 6.49 -12.69 -0.81
CA SER A 72 5.82 -13.99 -0.90
C SER A 72 5.03 -14.13 -2.21
N PRO A 73 4.77 -15.36 -2.70
CA PRO A 73 3.96 -15.55 -3.90
C PRO A 73 2.60 -14.86 -3.84
N GLU A 74 1.97 -14.83 -2.67
CA GLU A 74 0.69 -14.17 -2.41
C GLU A 74 0.80 -12.65 -2.52
N SER A 75 1.78 -12.04 -1.83
CA SER A 75 2.04 -10.60 -1.87
C SER A 75 2.47 -10.14 -3.26
N LEU A 76 3.32 -10.90 -3.95
CA LEU A 76 3.76 -10.62 -5.32
C LEU A 76 2.59 -10.64 -6.30
N LYS A 77 1.68 -11.63 -6.18
CA LYS A 77 0.49 -11.69 -7.02
C LYS A 77 -0.38 -10.46 -6.81
N LEU A 78 -0.67 -10.11 -5.56
CA LEU A 78 -1.50 -8.95 -5.24
C LEU A 78 -0.84 -7.64 -5.70
N TYR A 79 0.46 -7.49 -5.50
CA TYR A 79 1.23 -6.33 -5.98
C TYR A 79 1.09 -6.16 -7.50
N ARG A 80 1.28 -7.24 -8.27
CA ARG A 80 1.12 -7.20 -9.75
C ARG A 80 -0.31 -6.82 -10.16
N GLU A 81 -1.33 -7.33 -9.46
CA GLU A 81 -2.72 -6.95 -9.72
C GLU A 81 -3.00 -5.46 -9.45
N LEU A 82 -2.32 -4.85 -8.47
CA LEU A 82 -2.45 -3.42 -8.16
C LEU A 82 -1.74 -2.55 -9.20
N VAL A 83 -0.49 -2.88 -9.56
CA VAL A 83 0.27 -2.15 -10.58
C VAL A 83 -0.47 -2.17 -11.93
N ALA A 84 -0.95 -3.33 -12.36
CA ALA A 84 -1.69 -3.46 -13.62
C ALA A 84 -2.99 -2.64 -13.64
N LYS A 85 -3.65 -2.44 -12.48
CA LYS A 85 -4.86 -1.60 -12.41
C LYS A 85 -4.55 -0.12 -12.58
N LEU A 86 -3.47 0.38 -11.96
CA LEU A 86 -3.08 1.78 -12.13
C LEU A 86 -2.70 2.08 -13.59
N GLU A 87 -1.96 1.19 -14.25
CA GLU A 87 -1.61 1.36 -15.67
C GLU A 87 -2.86 1.44 -16.58
N ILE A 88 -3.93 0.72 -16.24
CA ILE A 88 -5.21 0.76 -16.97
C ILE A 88 -5.96 2.07 -16.68
N GLU A 89 -5.90 2.58 -15.45
CA GLU A 89 -6.56 3.83 -15.07
C GLU A 89 -5.85 5.06 -15.67
N GLU A 90 -4.52 5.06 -15.75
CA GLU A 90 -3.75 6.14 -16.39
C GLU A 90 -3.90 6.16 -17.93
N ASN A 91 -4.16 5.01 -18.56
CA ASN A 91 -4.39 4.89 -20.01
C ASN A 91 -5.86 5.03 -20.43
N LYS A 92 -6.75 5.43 -19.52
CA LYS A 92 -8.15 5.68 -19.88
C LYS A 92 -8.26 7.03 -20.63
N PRO A 93 -8.88 7.07 -21.82
CA PRO A 93 -9.00 8.28 -22.63
C PRO A 93 -9.90 9.35 -21.98
#